data_AF-A0A6M6BMM6-F1
#
_entry.id   AF-A0A6M6BMM6-F1
#
_cell.length_a   1.000
_cell.length_b   1.000
_cell.length_c   1.000
_cell.angle_alpha   90.00
_cell.angle_beta   90.00
_cell.angle_gamma   90.00
#
_symmetry.space_group_name_H-M   'P 1'
#
loop_
_entity.id
_entity.type
_entity.pdbx_description
1 polymer ?
#
loop_
_entity_poly.entity_id
_entity_poly.type
_entity_poly.pdbx_seq_one_letter_code
_entity_poly.pdbx_strand_id
1 'polypeptide(L)'
;MIFWTSDLVKGLQRWLLAGVISSCATVLVGACTPQQEENPPAQIPAGVVPVHLVHTAQGYLLQRAGKPYFVKGGAGLEHYDKLKAAGANSVRLWSGDYADDRLDEANRQGLTVLLGLWMVHESKKFDYYNNGEVERQKARLRQQVLRYRHHPALLGWSVGNEINYESANPQLYRAINDVARMIHELDPYHPVTTTLTSTLENLNRVKRLCPDLDFISINAFGNLISLPQRLKAQDWEGPYLVTEFGARGYWESPKTVWGASKEQTSTQKAQFTRERYKRSILGNPRECLGSYAFYWGNKFEYTATWFSLFTPTGEKTATVDALQELWTGTPPINLSPEIQEIRRNGRLAYSEQLRPNAEYGFELVASDPENDLLQATWQVAPEVKFEKEGETVPIEHCILKARGLKVILKTPEKIGAYRLSATVRDGKGSAATASLPFLVK
;
A
#
# COMPACT_ATOMS: atom_id res chain seq x y z
N MET A 1 -77.43 -31.23 -14.50
CA MET A 1 -76.27 -30.48 -15.04
C MET A 1 -76.32 -29.08 -14.46
N ILE A 2 -75.30 -28.78 -13.65
CA ILE A 2 -74.71 -27.49 -13.22
C ILE A 2 -75.55 -26.22 -13.45
N PHE A 3 -75.85 -25.49 -12.37
CA PHE A 3 -75.51 -24.06 -12.19
C PHE A 3 -75.70 -23.63 -10.72
N TRP A 4 -74.90 -22.64 -10.32
CA TRP A 4 -74.79 -21.95 -9.03
C TRP A 4 -76.02 -21.11 -8.62
N THR A 5 -76.15 -20.81 -7.32
CA THR A 5 -76.70 -19.55 -6.73
C THR A 5 -76.27 -19.46 -5.25
N SER A 6 -75.57 -18.39 -4.78
CA SER A 6 -76.05 -17.07 -4.27
C SER A 6 -76.60 -17.15 -2.83
N ASP A 7 -76.51 -16.21 -1.89
CA ASP A 7 -75.99 -14.84 -1.80
C ASP A 7 -76.25 -14.31 -0.34
N LEU A 8 -75.56 -13.22 0.06
CA LEU A 8 -76.01 -12.13 0.99
C LEU A 8 -76.35 -12.46 2.49
N VAL A 9 -76.26 -11.58 3.52
CA VAL A 9 -75.57 -10.33 3.87
C VAL A 9 -75.76 -10.10 5.40
N LYS A 10 -74.83 -9.33 5.97
CA LYS A 10 -74.66 -8.69 7.30
C LYS A 10 -75.90 -8.28 8.12
N GLY A 11 -75.73 -8.23 9.46
CA GLY A 11 -76.07 -7.03 10.26
C GLY A 11 -76.63 -7.21 11.70
N LEU A 12 -75.91 -6.63 12.66
CA LEU A 12 -76.15 -6.32 14.10
C LEU A 12 -77.61 -5.89 14.49
N GLN A 13 -78.13 -5.89 15.74
CA GLN A 13 -77.61 -5.48 17.07
C GLN A 13 -78.71 -5.63 18.17
N ARG A 14 -78.34 -5.90 19.45
CA ARG A 14 -78.83 -5.29 20.75
C ARG A 14 -79.01 -6.25 21.97
N TRP A 15 -78.14 -6.06 22.98
CA TRP A 15 -78.28 -5.94 24.45
C TRP A 15 -79.43 -6.61 25.28
N LEU A 16 -79.08 -7.39 26.33
CA LEU A 16 -79.16 -7.04 27.79
C LEU A 16 -78.93 -8.26 28.76
N LEU A 17 -77.95 -8.11 29.68
CA LEU A 17 -77.89 -8.39 31.14
C LEU A 17 -78.07 -9.81 31.78
N ALA A 18 -77.06 -10.16 32.61
CA ALA A 18 -76.98 -10.99 33.84
C ALA A 18 -75.78 -11.97 33.73
N GLY A 19 -74.86 -12.18 34.68
CA GLY A 19 -74.75 -11.87 36.09
C GLY A 19 -74.15 -13.08 36.82
N VAL A 20 -72.95 -12.91 37.42
CA VAL A 20 -72.48 -13.58 38.65
C VAL A 20 -71.78 -14.97 38.59
N ILE A 21 -70.46 -14.92 38.85
CA ILE A 21 -69.57 -15.78 39.66
C ILE A 21 -69.30 -17.23 39.23
N SER A 22 -68.02 -17.52 38.89
CA SER A 22 -67.27 -18.60 39.58
C SER A 22 -65.77 -18.43 39.42
N SER A 23 -65.08 -18.56 40.55
CA SER A 23 -63.66 -18.37 40.78
C SER A 23 -62.81 -19.48 40.13
N CYS A 24 -61.73 -19.12 39.43
CA CYS A 24 -60.66 -20.04 39.08
C CYS A 24 -59.32 -19.40 39.46
N ALA A 25 -58.66 -20.02 40.42
CA ALA A 25 -57.31 -19.69 40.86
C ALA A 25 -56.32 -20.15 39.78
N THR A 26 -55.65 -19.19 39.13
CA THR A 26 -54.55 -19.46 38.21
C THR A 26 -53.24 -19.46 39.00
N VAL A 27 -52.63 -20.64 39.14
CA VAL A 27 -51.26 -20.78 39.65
C VAL A 27 -50.30 -20.26 38.57
N LEU A 28 -49.71 -19.08 38.80
CA LEU A 28 -48.62 -18.56 38.00
C LEU A 28 -47.32 -19.29 38.39
N VAL A 29 -46.91 -20.27 37.58
CA VAL A 29 -45.56 -20.81 37.64
C VAL A 29 -44.64 -19.78 36.98
N GLY A 30 -43.96 -18.97 37.80
CA GLY A 30 -42.91 -18.08 37.35
C GLY A 30 -41.74 -18.89 36.79
N ALA A 31 -41.61 -18.91 35.47
CA ALA A 31 -40.40 -19.40 34.81
C ALA A 31 -39.25 -18.43 35.12
N CYS A 32 -38.44 -18.75 36.13
CA CYS A 32 -37.14 -18.11 36.32
C CYS A 32 -36.25 -18.49 35.15
N THR A 33 -36.17 -17.62 34.15
CA THR A 33 -35.10 -17.65 33.16
C THR A 33 -33.84 -17.12 33.86
N PRO A 34 -32.73 -17.86 33.92
CA PRO A 34 -31.50 -17.31 34.46
C PRO A 34 -31.09 -16.13 33.58
N GLN A 35 -31.07 -14.93 34.16
CA GLN A 35 -30.40 -13.79 33.55
C GLN A 35 -28.94 -14.21 33.36
N GLN A 36 -28.52 -14.36 32.10
CA GLN A 36 -27.10 -14.28 31.78
C GLN A 36 -26.64 -12.91 32.27
N GLU A 37 -25.82 -12.88 33.31
CA GLU A 37 -25.00 -11.72 33.63
C GLU A 37 -24.13 -11.47 32.39
N GLU A 38 -24.55 -10.51 31.56
CA GLU A 38 -23.66 -9.93 30.57
C GLU A 38 -22.50 -9.30 31.35
N ASN A 39 -21.36 -9.98 31.35
CA ASN A 39 -20.12 -9.40 31.85
C ASN A 39 -19.96 -8.02 31.18
N PRO A 40 -19.73 -6.95 31.95
CA PRO A 40 -19.51 -5.64 31.36
C PRO A 40 -18.36 -5.74 30.35
N PRO A 41 -18.48 -5.10 29.17
CA PRO A 41 -17.45 -5.18 28.14
C PRO A 41 -16.10 -4.82 28.76
N ALA A 42 -15.11 -5.69 28.52
CA ALA A 42 -13.77 -5.54 29.08
C ALA A 42 -13.27 -4.11 28.83
N GLN A 43 -12.87 -3.42 29.89
CA GLN A 43 -12.41 -2.04 29.79
C GLN A 43 -11.19 -1.98 28.86
N ILE A 44 -11.29 -1.18 27.80
CA ILE A 44 -10.20 -0.98 26.84
C ILE A 44 -8.98 -0.43 27.60
N PRO A 45 -7.79 -1.05 27.47
CA PRO A 45 -6.58 -0.56 28.13
C PRO A 45 -6.27 0.89 27.75
N ALA A 46 -5.70 1.64 28.70
CA ALA A 46 -5.30 3.01 28.46
C ALA A 46 -4.32 3.09 27.27
N GLY A 47 -4.53 4.08 26.39
CA GLY A 47 -3.70 4.31 25.20
C GLY A 47 -4.15 3.55 23.95
N VAL A 48 -4.93 2.47 24.08
CA VAL A 48 -5.47 1.73 22.93
C VAL A 48 -6.54 2.56 22.21
N VAL A 49 -6.45 2.63 20.88
CA VAL A 49 -7.50 3.19 20.04
C VAL A 49 -8.04 2.08 19.13
N PRO A 50 -9.17 1.43 19.47
CA PRO A 50 -9.63 0.25 18.76
C PRO A 50 -9.89 0.51 17.28
N VAL A 51 -9.51 -0.47 16.46
CA VAL A 51 -9.74 -0.53 15.03
C VAL A 51 -10.49 -1.81 14.71
N HIS A 52 -11.63 -1.69 14.03
CA HIS A 52 -12.46 -2.82 13.66
C HIS A 52 -12.78 -2.79 12.17
N LEU A 53 -12.74 -3.96 11.53
CA LEU A 53 -13.34 -4.14 10.22
C LEU A 53 -14.84 -4.33 10.40
N VAL A 54 -15.64 -3.54 9.69
CA VAL A 54 -17.10 -3.60 9.75
C VAL A 54 -17.66 -3.87 8.35
N HIS A 55 -18.60 -4.81 8.26
CA HIS A 55 -19.38 -5.07 7.06
C HIS A 55 -20.73 -4.37 7.18
N THR A 56 -21.05 -3.52 6.19
CA THR A 56 -22.30 -2.77 6.08
C THR A 56 -22.99 -3.08 4.75
N ALA A 57 -24.21 -2.58 4.56
CA ALA A 57 -24.89 -2.69 3.26
C ALA A 57 -24.10 -2.06 2.11
N GLN A 58 -23.26 -1.06 2.40
CA GLN A 58 -22.42 -0.36 1.43
C GLN A 58 -21.10 -1.08 1.14
N GLY A 59 -20.73 -2.11 1.90
CA GLY A 59 -19.49 -2.86 1.77
C GLY A 59 -18.70 -2.90 3.07
N TYR A 60 -17.39 -3.01 2.98
CA TYR A 60 -16.46 -3.10 4.10
C TYR A 60 -15.81 -1.75 4.38
N LEU A 61 -15.61 -1.45 5.66
CA LEU A 61 -14.84 -0.28 6.08
C LEU A 61 -14.10 -0.57 7.39
N LEU A 62 -12.94 0.07 7.57
CA LEU A 62 -12.32 0.14 8.88
C LEU A 62 -13.00 1.23 9.71
N GLN A 63 -13.20 0.98 10.99
CA GLN A 63 -13.56 1.99 11.98
C GLN A 63 -12.42 2.14 12.96
N ARG A 64 -12.00 3.38 13.24
CA ARG A 64 -11.06 3.70 14.31
C ARG A 64 -11.75 4.53 15.37
N ALA A 65 -11.81 4.05 16.61
CA ALA A 65 -12.64 4.61 17.67
C ALA A 65 -14.10 4.85 17.24
N GLY A 66 -14.69 3.86 16.54
CA GLY A 66 -16.06 3.91 16.03
C GLY A 66 -16.30 4.85 14.84
N LYS A 67 -15.27 5.53 14.33
CA LYS A 67 -15.38 6.44 13.18
C LYS A 67 -14.86 5.79 11.90
N PRO A 68 -15.53 5.95 10.73
CA PRO A 68 -15.02 5.44 9.46
C PRO A 68 -13.59 5.88 9.17
N TYR A 69 -12.77 4.94 8.67
CA TYR A 69 -11.35 5.13 8.47
C TYR A 69 -10.92 4.57 7.11
N PHE A 70 -10.84 5.44 6.10
CA PHE A 70 -10.25 5.08 4.81
C PHE A 70 -8.76 5.40 4.82
N VAL A 71 -7.92 4.42 4.47
CA VAL A 71 -6.47 4.57 4.56
C VAL A 71 -5.94 5.42 3.40
N LYS A 72 -5.37 6.58 3.73
CA LYS A 72 -4.58 7.45 2.85
C LYS A 72 -3.15 7.44 3.37
N GLY A 73 -2.34 6.51 2.92
CA GLY A 73 -1.06 6.22 3.56
C GLY A 73 0.17 6.40 2.68
N GLY A 74 1.32 6.49 3.35
CA GLY A 74 2.65 6.33 2.75
C GLY A 74 3.37 5.11 3.35
N ALA A 75 4.00 4.29 2.53
CA ALA A 75 4.86 3.20 2.97
C ALA A 75 6.31 3.68 2.97
N GLY A 76 6.92 3.85 4.15
CA GLY A 76 8.26 4.41 4.28
C GLY A 76 8.60 4.82 5.70
N LEU A 77 9.85 5.25 5.93
CA LEU A 77 10.40 5.56 7.25
C LEU A 77 10.66 7.06 7.49
N GLU A 78 10.48 7.88 6.45
CA GLU A 78 10.94 9.27 6.37
C GLU A 78 9.79 10.26 6.21
N HIS A 79 10.04 11.54 6.49
CA HIS A 79 9.17 12.66 6.12
C HIS A 79 7.70 12.54 6.58
N TYR A 80 7.44 12.12 7.81
CA TYR A 80 6.07 11.96 8.34
C TYR A 80 5.33 13.31 8.50
N ASP A 81 6.07 14.38 8.77
CA ASP A 81 5.59 15.75 8.73
C ASP A 81 5.05 16.11 7.33
N LYS A 82 5.81 15.81 6.26
CA LYS A 82 5.38 16.04 4.88
C LYS A 82 4.25 15.10 4.48
N LEU A 83 4.23 13.87 4.99
CA LEU A 83 3.14 12.92 4.78
C LEU A 83 1.83 13.46 5.33
N LYS A 84 1.87 13.94 6.58
CA LYS A 84 0.72 14.58 7.20
C LYS A 84 0.28 15.83 6.44
N ALA A 85 1.23 16.69 6.05
CA ALA A 85 0.95 17.91 5.29
C ALA A 85 0.32 17.62 3.92
N ALA A 86 0.66 16.50 3.28
CA ALA A 86 0.03 16.05 2.04
C ALA A 86 -1.40 15.52 2.23
N GLY A 87 -1.91 15.42 3.47
CA GLY A 87 -3.28 14.96 3.75
C GLY A 87 -3.41 13.46 4.02
N ALA A 88 -2.28 12.76 4.21
CA ALA A 88 -2.30 11.38 4.64
C ALA A 88 -2.72 11.22 6.12
N ASN A 89 -3.13 10.00 6.47
CA ASN A 89 -3.53 9.62 7.82
C ASN A 89 -2.77 8.39 8.36
N SER A 90 -2.00 7.67 7.55
CA SER A 90 -1.36 6.43 7.98
C SER A 90 0.03 6.21 7.38
N VAL A 91 0.85 5.41 8.05
CA VAL A 91 2.14 4.90 7.60
C VAL A 91 2.11 3.38 7.57
N ARG A 92 2.80 2.77 6.61
CA ARG A 92 3.07 1.33 6.61
C ARG A 92 4.54 1.05 6.90
N LEU A 93 4.75 0.10 7.80
CA LEU A 93 6.06 -0.41 8.22
C LEU A 93 6.14 -1.91 7.90
N TRP A 94 7.27 -2.40 7.41
CA TRP A 94 7.48 -3.85 7.14
C TRP A 94 7.92 -4.70 8.35
N SER A 95 8.54 -4.09 9.36
CA SER A 95 9.13 -4.81 10.49
C SER A 95 9.03 -4.02 11.80
N GLY A 96 9.07 -4.75 12.91
CA GLY A 96 9.21 -4.22 14.26
C GLY A 96 10.59 -3.60 14.57
N ASP A 97 11.60 -3.80 13.70
CA ASP A 97 13.00 -3.40 13.95
C ASP A 97 13.20 -1.89 14.13
N TYR A 98 12.32 -1.08 13.55
CA TYR A 98 12.32 0.38 13.67
C TYR A 98 11.00 0.90 14.26
N ALA A 99 10.18 0.01 14.84
CA ALA A 99 8.83 0.37 15.24
C ALA A 99 8.77 1.31 16.46
N ASP A 100 9.71 1.22 17.41
CA ASP A 100 9.75 2.11 18.59
C ASP A 100 9.68 3.59 18.17
N ASP A 101 10.74 4.10 17.51
CA ASP A 101 10.82 5.50 17.11
C ASP A 101 9.75 5.88 16.08
N ARG A 102 9.40 4.95 15.18
CA ARG A 102 8.47 5.26 14.08
C ARG A 102 7.02 5.29 14.54
N LEU A 103 6.63 4.50 15.53
CA LEU A 103 5.28 4.56 16.11
C LEU A 103 5.09 5.88 16.87
N ASP A 104 6.08 6.27 17.68
CA ASP A 104 6.05 7.53 18.42
C ASP A 104 6.02 8.74 17.48
N GLU A 105 6.86 8.74 16.43
CA GLU A 105 6.86 9.81 15.44
C GLU A 105 5.52 9.88 14.68
N ALA A 106 4.95 8.74 14.27
CA ALA A 106 3.63 8.71 13.64
C ALA A 106 2.56 9.29 14.58
N ASN A 107 2.57 8.90 15.85
CA ASN A 107 1.64 9.42 16.85
C ASN A 107 1.75 10.93 17.01
N ARG A 108 2.98 11.44 17.11
CA ARG A 108 3.28 12.88 17.23
C ARG A 108 2.72 13.69 16.07
N GLN A 109 2.72 13.11 14.86
CA GLN A 109 2.17 13.72 13.65
C GLN A 109 0.65 13.48 13.48
N GLY A 110 0.02 12.72 14.38
CA GLY A 110 -1.37 12.31 14.26
C GLY A 110 -1.61 11.39 13.06
N LEU A 111 -0.68 10.48 12.80
CA LEU A 111 -0.74 9.40 11.83
C LEU A 111 -0.91 8.05 12.55
N THR A 112 -1.55 7.10 11.87
CA THR A 112 -1.60 5.70 12.31
C THR A 112 -0.51 4.86 11.66
N VAL A 113 -0.32 3.63 12.11
CA VAL A 113 0.70 2.71 11.61
C VAL A 113 0.11 1.32 11.38
N LEU A 114 0.15 0.84 10.13
CA LEU A 114 0.05 -0.58 9.84
C LEU A 114 1.43 -1.21 10.07
N LEU A 115 1.57 -1.97 11.15
CA LEU A 115 2.85 -2.52 11.58
C LEU A 115 3.07 -3.92 11.03
N GLY A 116 4.10 -4.07 10.21
CA GLY A 116 4.54 -5.35 9.67
C GLY A 116 5.27 -6.20 10.71
N LEU A 117 4.96 -7.49 10.68
CA LEU A 117 5.62 -8.54 11.44
C LEU A 117 6.38 -9.42 10.43
N TRP A 118 7.70 -9.25 10.37
CA TRP A 118 8.52 -9.92 9.36
C TRP A 118 8.59 -11.43 9.58
N MET A 119 7.94 -12.17 8.70
CA MET A 119 8.04 -13.62 8.56
C MET A 119 9.20 -13.93 7.62
N VAL A 120 10.05 -14.88 7.98
CA VAL A 120 11.23 -15.23 7.18
C VAL A 120 10.80 -15.95 5.91
N HIS A 121 11.36 -15.52 4.78
CA HIS A 121 11.13 -16.13 3.48
C HIS A 121 11.91 -17.46 3.36
N GLU A 122 11.32 -18.47 2.71
CA GLU A 122 11.98 -19.77 2.48
C GLU A 122 13.27 -19.63 1.63
N SER A 123 13.33 -18.61 0.76
CA SER A 123 14.54 -18.25 0.01
C SER A 123 15.75 -17.92 0.90
N LYS A 124 15.53 -17.59 2.17
CA LYS A 124 16.56 -17.40 3.20
C LYS A 124 16.85 -18.70 3.99
N LYS A 125 16.55 -19.86 3.41
CA LYS A 125 16.78 -21.21 3.97
C LYS A 125 16.00 -21.48 5.25
N PHE A 126 14.86 -20.83 5.44
CA PHE A 126 13.95 -21.11 6.55
C PHE A 126 13.02 -22.27 6.20
N ASP A 127 12.87 -23.25 7.09
CA ASP A 127 12.05 -24.44 6.84
C ASP A 127 10.75 -24.39 7.66
N TYR A 128 9.61 -24.17 6.99
CA TYR A 128 8.29 -24.18 7.64
C TYR A 128 7.80 -25.57 8.06
N TYR A 129 8.49 -26.66 7.70
CA TYR A 129 8.25 -27.98 8.28
C TYR A 129 9.04 -28.21 9.58
N ASN A 130 10.01 -27.35 9.89
CA ASN A 130 10.74 -27.40 11.14
C ASN A 130 9.96 -26.66 12.24
N ASN A 131 9.19 -27.41 13.02
CA ASN A 131 8.41 -26.86 14.15
C ASN A 131 9.24 -26.00 15.10
N GLY A 132 10.52 -26.33 15.33
CA GLY A 132 11.39 -25.53 16.19
C GLY A 132 11.70 -24.15 15.62
N GLU A 133 11.91 -24.03 14.31
CA GLU A 133 12.11 -22.74 13.63
C GLU A 133 10.84 -21.89 13.64
N VAL A 134 9.71 -22.52 13.30
CA VAL A 134 8.39 -21.87 13.27
C VAL A 134 8.01 -21.33 14.66
N GLU A 135 8.18 -22.13 15.72
CA GLU A 135 7.87 -21.70 17.09
C GLU A 135 8.81 -20.58 17.58
N ARG A 136 10.10 -20.61 17.22
CA ARG A 136 11.02 -19.50 17.55
C ARG A 136 10.62 -18.21 16.83
N GLN A 137 10.23 -18.30 15.56
CA GLN A 137 9.71 -17.14 14.82
C GLN A 137 8.44 -16.60 15.47
N LYS A 138 7.47 -17.47 15.76
CA LYS A 138 6.21 -17.09 16.43
C LYS A 138 6.47 -16.45 17.79
N ALA A 139 7.37 -17.00 18.61
CA ALA A 139 7.75 -16.44 19.89
C ALA A 139 8.38 -15.04 19.77
N ARG A 140 9.24 -14.81 18.76
CA ARG A 140 9.80 -13.48 18.47
C ARG A 140 8.69 -12.49 18.11
N LEU A 141 7.77 -12.88 17.22
CA LEU A 141 6.65 -12.02 16.81
C LEU A 141 5.69 -11.74 17.98
N ARG A 142 5.48 -12.72 18.86
CA ARG A 142 4.70 -12.54 20.11
C ARG A 142 5.23 -11.39 20.96
N GLN A 143 6.55 -11.27 21.11
CA GLN A 143 7.15 -10.19 21.88
C GLN A 143 6.92 -8.82 21.24
N GLN A 144 6.96 -8.73 19.90
CA GLN A 144 6.62 -7.49 19.19
C GLN A 144 5.15 -7.12 19.39
N VAL A 145 4.24 -8.09 19.32
CA VAL A 145 2.80 -7.86 19.56
C VAL A 145 2.56 -7.36 20.97
N LEU A 146 3.09 -8.04 21.99
CA LEU A 146 2.96 -7.61 23.39
C LEU A 146 3.51 -6.21 23.63
N ARG A 147 4.59 -5.83 22.94
CA ARG A 147 5.22 -4.52 23.05
C ARG A 147 4.37 -3.40 22.46
N TYR A 148 3.81 -3.59 21.26
CA TYR A 148 3.18 -2.48 20.52
C TYR A 148 1.65 -2.48 20.50
N ARG A 149 0.96 -3.55 20.94
CA ARG A 149 -0.52 -3.67 20.89
C ARG A 149 -1.30 -2.52 21.56
N HIS A 150 -0.70 -1.81 22.50
CA HIS A 150 -1.36 -0.69 23.19
C HIS A 150 -0.91 0.69 22.69
N HIS A 151 -0.09 0.73 21.64
CA HIS A 151 0.41 1.99 21.12
C HIS A 151 -0.71 2.76 20.40
N PRO A 152 -0.97 4.04 20.73
CA PRO A 152 -2.12 4.79 20.20
C PRO A 152 -2.12 4.99 18.68
N ALA A 153 -0.95 4.98 18.06
CA ALA A 153 -0.84 5.05 16.59
C ALA A 153 -1.10 3.72 15.88
N LEU A 154 -1.17 2.58 16.57
CA LEU A 154 -1.36 1.29 15.89
C LEU A 154 -2.69 1.28 15.13
N LEU A 155 -2.65 0.90 13.84
CA LEU A 155 -3.83 0.69 13.00
C LEU A 155 -4.20 -0.79 12.92
N GLY A 156 -3.20 -1.67 12.91
CA GLY A 156 -3.34 -3.07 12.60
C GLY A 156 -1.99 -3.73 12.37
N TRP A 157 -2.02 -5.04 12.16
CA TRP A 157 -0.85 -5.90 12.01
C TRP A 157 -0.79 -6.50 10.62
N SER A 158 0.37 -6.45 9.96
CA SER A 158 0.61 -7.14 8.69
C SER A 158 1.59 -8.30 8.88
N VAL A 159 1.10 -9.53 8.90
CA VAL A 159 1.91 -10.74 9.08
C VAL A 159 2.56 -11.11 7.75
N GLY A 160 3.87 -10.92 7.64
CA GLY A 160 4.62 -11.22 6.43
C GLY A 160 4.40 -10.24 5.27
N ASN A 161 5.27 -10.34 4.27
CA ASN A 161 5.23 -9.51 3.07
C ASN A 161 5.58 -10.35 1.82
N GLU A 162 4.67 -10.43 0.85
CA GLU A 162 4.90 -11.02 -0.48
C GLU A 162 5.32 -12.51 -0.49
N ILE A 163 5.15 -13.22 0.61
CA ILE A 163 5.60 -14.61 0.75
C ILE A 163 4.82 -15.55 -0.19
N ASN A 164 3.65 -15.12 -0.66
CA ASN A 164 2.84 -15.87 -1.61
C ASN A 164 3.47 -16.01 -3.00
N TYR A 165 4.43 -15.15 -3.35
CA TYR A 165 5.16 -15.21 -4.61
C TYR A 165 6.26 -16.26 -4.59
N GLU A 166 6.86 -16.50 -3.43
CA GLU A 166 8.02 -17.39 -3.32
C GLU A 166 7.66 -18.84 -3.03
N SER A 167 6.50 -19.10 -2.42
CA SER A 167 6.20 -20.44 -1.91
C SER A 167 4.73 -20.83 -1.99
N ALA A 168 4.51 -22.08 -2.40
CA ALA A 168 3.23 -22.78 -2.31
C ALA A 168 3.14 -23.70 -1.07
N ASN A 169 4.11 -23.62 -0.15
CA ASN A 169 4.19 -24.48 1.04
C ASN A 169 2.97 -24.25 1.95
N PRO A 170 2.12 -25.27 2.20
CA PRO A 170 0.97 -25.10 3.08
C PRO A 170 1.35 -24.79 4.54
N GLN A 171 2.52 -25.20 5.03
CA GLN A 171 2.95 -24.92 6.40
C GLN A 171 3.26 -23.46 6.63
N LEU A 172 3.78 -22.76 5.62
CA LEU A 172 3.94 -21.30 5.66
C LEU A 172 2.61 -20.60 5.94
N TYR A 173 1.55 -20.95 5.21
CA TYR A 173 0.24 -20.33 5.39
C TYR A 173 -0.39 -20.67 6.75
N ARG A 174 -0.21 -21.91 7.22
CA ARG A 174 -0.62 -22.29 8.58
C ARG A 174 0.14 -21.47 9.63
N ALA A 175 1.44 -21.24 9.45
CA ALA A 175 2.22 -20.40 10.34
C ALA A 175 1.76 -18.93 10.33
N ILE A 176 1.43 -18.38 9.16
CA ILE A 176 0.80 -17.04 9.06
C ILE A 176 -0.48 -17.00 9.90
N ASN A 177 -1.33 -18.00 9.73
CA ASN A 177 -2.59 -18.07 10.46
C ASN A 177 -2.43 -18.26 11.97
N ASP A 178 -1.45 -19.07 12.38
CA ASP A 178 -1.14 -19.28 13.80
C ASP A 178 -0.60 -18.01 14.47
N VAL A 179 0.10 -17.15 13.73
CA VAL A 179 0.48 -15.82 14.17
C VAL A 179 -0.75 -14.90 14.24
N ALA A 180 -1.64 -14.93 13.24
CA ALA A 180 -2.86 -14.13 13.23
C ALA A 180 -3.76 -14.44 14.44
N ARG A 181 -4.02 -15.73 14.71
CA ARG A 181 -4.75 -16.17 15.90
C ARG A 181 -4.11 -15.71 17.20
N MET A 182 -2.79 -15.87 17.32
CA MET A 182 -2.04 -15.40 18.49
C MET A 182 -2.17 -13.89 18.67
N ILE A 183 -2.24 -13.11 17.59
CA ILE A 183 -2.46 -11.67 17.68
C ILE A 183 -3.86 -11.40 18.22
N HIS A 184 -4.92 -12.02 17.72
CA HIS A 184 -6.27 -11.80 18.24
C HIS A 184 -6.42 -12.18 19.72
N GLU A 185 -5.72 -13.21 20.19
CA GLU A 185 -5.66 -13.57 21.62
C GLU A 185 -5.00 -12.48 22.48
N LEU A 186 -4.00 -11.79 21.93
CA LEU A 186 -3.20 -10.80 22.65
C LEU A 186 -3.70 -9.37 22.46
N ASP A 187 -4.29 -9.07 21.32
CA ASP A 187 -4.70 -7.75 20.87
C ASP A 187 -6.04 -7.86 20.15
N PRO A 188 -7.16 -7.92 20.90
CA PRO A 188 -8.50 -7.98 20.31
C PRO A 188 -8.95 -6.62 19.75
N TYR A 189 -8.09 -5.60 19.75
CA TYR A 189 -8.44 -4.22 19.42
C TYR A 189 -7.98 -3.80 18.03
N HIS A 190 -7.16 -4.59 17.34
CA HIS A 190 -6.63 -4.23 16.02
C HIS A 190 -6.73 -5.39 15.04
N PRO A 191 -7.02 -5.11 13.75
CA PRO A 191 -7.16 -6.15 12.74
C PRO A 191 -5.80 -6.67 12.27
N VAL A 192 -5.82 -7.87 11.70
CA VAL A 192 -4.68 -8.60 11.18
C VAL A 192 -4.85 -8.89 9.69
N THR A 193 -3.80 -8.65 8.92
CA THR A 193 -3.74 -8.90 7.48
C THR A 193 -2.43 -9.57 7.10
N THR A 194 -2.33 -10.11 5.89
CA THR A 194 -1.07 -10.57 5.27
C THR A 194 -0.89 -9.81 3.95
N THR A 195 0.32 -9.34 3.66
CA THR A 195 0.60 -8.67 2.39
C THR A 195 0.97 -9.69 1.31
N LEU A 196 0.25 -9.67 0.19
CA LEU A 196 0.44 -10.49 -0.99
C LEU A 196 0.99 -9.67 -2.16
N THR A 197 1.60 -10.33 -3.13
CA THR A 197 1.87 -9.72 -4.44
C THR A 197 0.60 -9.65 -5.28
N SER A 198 0.52 -8.65 -6.16
CA SER A 198 -0.55 -8.52 -7.16
C SER A 198 -0.55 -9.61 -8.25
N THR A 199 0.38 -10.57 -8.23
CA THR A 199 0.25 -11.80 -9.04
C THR A 199 -0.94 -12.63 -8.56
N LEU A 200 -1.36 -12.48 -7.30
CA LEU A 200 -2.40 -13.26 -6.62
C LEU A 200 -2.12 -14.77 -6.65
N GLU A 201 -0.84 -15.13 -6.84
CA GLU A 201 -0.42 -16.51 -6.71
C GLU A 201 -0.71 -16.99 -5.30
N ASN A 202 -1.16 -18.24 -5.20
CA ASN A 202 -1.50 -18.88 -3.95
C ASN A 202 -2.61 -18.21 -3.11
N LEU A 203 -3.41 -17.28 -3.67
CA LEU A 203 -4.57 -16.70 -2.96
C LEU A 203 -5.54 -17.78 -2.45
N ASN A 204 -5.74 -18.86 -3.22
CA ASN A 204 -6.54 -20.01 -2.77
C ASN A 204 -5.99 -20.70 -1.50
N ARG A 205 -4.69 -20.63 -1.23
CA ARG A 205 -4.10 -21.14 0.01
C ARG A 205 -4.40 -20.20 1.17
N VAL A 206 -4.25 -18.89 0.96
CA VAL A 206 -4.62 -17.87 1.94
C VAL A 206 -6.10 -18.04 2.34
N LYS A 207 -7.02 -18.14 1.37
CA LYS A 207 -8.45 -18.37 1.62
C LYS A 207 -8.75 -19.60 2.49
N ARG A 208 -7.99 -20.69 2.32
CA ARG A 208 -8.25 -21.98 3.01
C ARG A 208 -7.49 -22.16 4.31
N LEU A 209 -6.28 -21.60 4.39
CA LEU A 209 -5.32 -21.89 5.46
C LEU A 209 -5.11 -20.70 6.39
N CYS A 210 -5.63 -19.52 6.03
CA CYS A 210 -5.54 -18.30 6.83
C CYS A 210 -6.92 -17.72 7.24
N PRO A 211 -7.84 -18.51 7.84
CA PRO A 211 -9.16 -18.02 8.25
C PRO A 211 -9.13 -16.95 9.35
N ASP A 212 -8.05 -16.85 10.13
CA ASP A 212 -7.90 -15.88 11.22
C ASP A 212 -7.34 -14.52 10.71
N LEU A 213 -7.33 -14.26 9.40
CA LEU A 213 -7.05 -12.94 8.84
C LEU A 213 -8.35 -12.15 8.66
N ASP A 214 -8.36 -10.89 9.10
CA ASP A 214 -9.52 -10.01 8.95
C ASP A 214 -9.72 -9.57 7.49
N PHE A 215 -8.62 -9.34 6.76
CA PHE A 215 -8.62 -8.97 5.35
C PHE A 215 -7.27 -9.27 4.69
N ILE A 216 -7.18 -9.20 3.35
CA ILE A 216 -5.90 -9.34 2.64
C ILE A 216 -5.30 -7.98 2.27
N SER A 217 -3.98 -7.91 2.25
CA SER A 217 -3.24 -6.76 1.77
C SER A 217 -2.51 -7.11 0.48
N ILE A 218 -2.32 -6.14 -0.41
CA ILE A 218 -1.77 -6.40 -1.74
C ILE A 218 -0.81 -5.30 -2.17
N ASN A 219 0.42 -5.68 -2.51
CA ASN A 219 1.38 -4.83 -3.20
C ASN A 219 1.08 -4.87 -4.71
N ALA A 220 0.70 -3.72 -5.26
CA ALA A 220 0.20 -3.60 -6.62
C ALA A 220 0.69 -2.31 -7.29
N PHE A 221 1.50 -2.48 -8.33
CA PHE A 221 2.06 -1.38 -9.12
C PHE A 221 1.32 -1.24 -10.46
N GLY A 222 1.88 -1.76 -11.56
CA GLY A 222 1.24 -1.71 -12.87
C GLY A 222 -0.09 -2.46 -12.91
N ASN A 223 -0.12 -3.64 -12.32
CA ASN A 223 -1.31 -4.50 -12.21
C ASN A 223 -2.40 -3.95 -11.28
N LEU A 224 -2.17 -2.86 -10.53
CA LEU A 224 -3.21 -2.25 -9.71
C LEU A 224 -4.45 -1.87 -10.54
N ILE A 225 -4.27 -1.46 -11.79
CA ILE A 225 -5.37 -1.04 -12.69
C ILE A 225 -6.44 -2.13 -12.89
N SER A 226 -6.05 -3.41 -12.79
CA SER A 226 -6.95 -4.57 -12.99
C SER A 226 -7.14 -5.42 -11.72
N LEU A 227 -6.60 -4.97 -10.59
CA LEU A 227 -6.63 -5.72 -9.33
C LEU A 227 -8.05 -6.10 -8.88
N PRO A 228 -9.05 -5.19 -8.87
CA PRO A 228 -10.41 -5.54 -8.43
C PRO A 228 -11.04 -6.65 -9.28
N GLN A 229 -10.88 -6.57 -10.60
CA GLN A 229 -11.41 -7.57 -11.52
C GLN A 229 -10.71 -8.92 -11.33
N ARG A 230 -9.40 -8.91 -11.08
CA ARG A 230 -8.62 -10.13 -10.84
C ARG A 230 -8.96 -10.80 -9.51
N LEU A 231 -9.20 -10.03 -8.45
CA LEU A 231 -9.68 -10.56 -7.17
C LEU A 231 -11.03 -11.25 -7.34
N LYS A 232 -11.97 -10.59 -8.02
CA LYS A 232 -13.27 -11.18 -8.34
C LYS A 232 -13.16 -12.46 -9.18
N ALA A 233 -12.26 -12.47 -10.17
CA ALA A 233 -12.00 -13.65 -11.00
C ALA A 233 -11.35 -14.82 -10.23
N GLN A 234 -10.82 -14.57 -9.03
CA GLN A 234 -10.32 -15.59 -8.12
C GLN A 234 -11.26 -15.84 -6.94
N ASP A 235 -12.54 -15.49 -7.06
CA ASP A 235 -13.58 -15.68 -6.04
C ASP A 235 -13.17 -15.08 -4.68
N TRP A 236 -12.56 -13.90 -4.70
CA TRP A 236 -12.33 -13.10 -3.50
C TRP A 236 -13.38 -11.98 -3.44
N GLU A 237 -14.30 -12.11 -2.49
CA GLU A 237 -15.36 -11.12 -2.22
C GLU A 237 -15.12 -10.33 -0.92
N GLY A 238 -14.01 -10.62 -0.23
CA GLY A 238 -13.64 -9.95 1.01
C GLY A 238 -12.99 -8.58 0.80
N PRO A 239 -12.79 -7.82 1.88
CA PRO A 239 -12.07 -6.56 1.82
C PRO A 239 -10.60 -6.76 1.51
N TYR A 240 -9.99 -5.71 0.94
CA TYR A 240 -8.54 -5.67 0.73
C TYR A 240 -7.97 -4.27 0.96
N LEU A 241 -6.68 -4.22 1.24
CA LEU A 241 -5.91 -2.99 1.41
C LEU A 241 -4.72 -2.97 0.44
N VAL A 242 -4.52 -1.88 -0.29
CA VAL A 242 -3.37 -1.77 -1.21
C VAL A 242 -2.14 -1.29 -0.43
N THR A 243 -1.24 -2.19 -0.08
CA THR A 243 -0.15 -1.89 0.85
C THR A 243 1.09 -1.28 0.21
N GLU A 244 1.21 -1.39 -1.12
CA GLU A 244 2.18 -0.63 -1.91
C GLU A 244 1.58 -0.35 -3.28
N PHE A 245 1.65 0.91 -3.70
CA PHE A 245 1.39 1.34 -5.08
C PHE A 245 2.22 2.58 -5.42
N GLY A 246 2.35 2.88 -6.71
CA GLY A 246 3.06 4.07 -7.16
C GLY A 246 3.47 3.94 -8.62
N ALA A 247 4.76 4.15 -8.88
CA ALA A 247 5.35 3.94 -10.20
C ALA A 247 5.20 2.50 -10.70
N ARG A 248 5.33 2.29 -12.01
CA ARG A 248 5.38 0.96 -12.60
C ARG A 248 6.58 0.17 -12.08
N GLY A 249 6.40 -1.12 -11.79
CA GLY A 249 7.51 -1.99 -11.39
C GLY A 249 8.53 -2.16 -12.52
N TYR A 250 9.83 -2.27 -12.19
CA TYR A 250 10.87 -2.48 -13.21
C TYR A 250 10.72 -3.80 -13.97
N TRP A 251 10.05 -4.79 -13.37
CA TRP A 251 9.68 -6.06 -14.02
C TRP A 251 8.52 -5.92 -15.02
N GLU A 252 7.72 -4.85 -14.93
CA GLU A 252 6.58 -4.57 -15.83
C GLU A 252 6.92 -3.56 -16.93
N SER A 253 8.15 -3.02 -16.90
CA SER A 253 8.54 -1.91 -17.76
C SER A 253 9.11 -2.37 -19.11
N PRO A 254 8.91 -1.60 -20.21
CA PRO A 254 9.60 -1.83 -21.46
C PRO A 254 11.12 -1.94 -21.26
N LYS A 255 11.73 -2.85 -22.02
CA LYS A 255 13.17 -3.13 -21.94
C LYS A 255 13.89 -2.60 -23.18
N THR A 256 15.14 -2.18 -22.99
CA THR A 256 16.09 -1.95 -24.08
C THR A 256 16.48 -3.28 -24.74
N VAL A 257 17.20 -3.21 -25.87
CA VAL A 257 17.69 -4.42 -26.57
C VAL A 257 18.70 -5.23 -25.76
N TRP A 258 19.27 -4.67 -24.67
CA TRP A 258 20.16 -5.37 -23.74
C TRP A 258 19.49 -5.65 -22.38
N GLY A 259 18.16 -5.54 -22.29
CA GLY A 259 17.38 -5.98 -21.11
C GLY A 259 17.26 -4.97 -19.96
N ALA A 260 17.85 -3.78 -20.07
CA ALA A 260 17.66 -2.72 -19.07
C ALA A 260 16.24 -2.16 -19.11
N SER A 261 15.59 -1.98 -17.95
CA SER A 261 14.25 -1.40 -17.87
C SER A 261 14.26 0.10 -18.11
N LYS A 262 13.29 0.57 -18.91
CA LYS A 262 12.99 2.00 -19.05
C LYS A 262 12.33 2.50 -17.77
N GLU A 263 12.87 3.54 -17.16
CA GLU A 263 12.20 4.18 -16.03
C GLU A 263 11.22 5.23 -16.55
N GLN A 264 10.09 5.40 -15.87
CA GLN A 264 9.19 6.53 -16.12
C GLN A 264 9.85 7.83 -15.66
N THR A 265 9.58 8.95 -16.32
CA THR A 265 9.87 10.27 -15.72
C THR A 265 9.02 10.47 -14.46
N SER A 266 9.42 11.33 -13.53
CA SER A 266 8.60 11.64 -12.35
C SER A 266 7.19 12.13 -12.71
N THR A 267 7.05 12.89 -13.80
CA THR A 267 5.76 13.31 -14.36
C THR A 267 4.92 12.12 -14.80
N GLN A 268 5.52 11.17 -15.52
CA GLN A 268 4.83 9.93 -15.93
C GLN A 268 4.46 9.06 -14.72
N LYS A 269 5.30 9.00 -13.69
CA LYS A 269 4.99 8.28 -12.43
C LYS A 269 3.78 8.89 -11.74
N ALA A 270 3.70 10.22 -11.66
CA ALA A 270 2.57 10.93 -11.07
C ALA A 270 1.26 10.65 -11.82
N GLN A 271 1.26 10.74 -13.15
CA GLN A 271 0.11 10.44 -13.99
C GLN A 271 -0.35 8.98 -13.83
N PHE A 272 0.60 8.05 -13.87
CA PHE A 272 0.36 6.61 -13.72
C PHE A 272 -0.24 6.25 -12.36
N THR A 273 0.28 6.87 -11.30
CA THR A 273 -0.19 6.74 -9.92
C THR A 273 -1.62 7.28 -9.79
N ARG A 274 -1.87 8.48 -10.32
CA ARG A 274 -3.19 9.14 -10.27
C ARG A 274 -4.27 8.31 -10.94
N GLU A 275 -4.00 7.79 -12.14
CA GLU A 275 -4.96 6.96 -12.88
C GLU A 275 -5.37 5.74 -12.05
N ARG A 276 -4.38 5.01 -11.51
CA ARG A 276 -4.60 3.79 -10.72
C ARG A 276 -5.30 4.07 -9.40
N TYR A 277 -4.93 5.15 -8.72
CA TYR A 277 -5.60 5.55 -7.49
C TYR A 277 -7.09 5.85 -7.73
N LYS A 278 -7.41 6.64 -8.76
CA LYS A 278 -8.80 6.97 -9.09
C LYS A 278 -9.60 5.73 -9.49
N ARG A 279 -9.04 4.85 -10.34
CA ARG A 279 -9.76 3.70 -10.89
C ARG A 279 -9.86 2.51 -9.94
N SER A 280 -8.77 2.17 -9.27
CA SER A 280 -8.66 0.91 -8.53
C SER A 280 -8.78 1.08 -7.02
N ILE A 281 -8.45 2.25 -6.48
CA ILE A 281 -8.58 2.52 -5.04
C ILE A 281 -9.91 3.23 -4.77
N LEU A 282 -10.09 4.46 -5.27
CA LEU A 282 -11.35 5.20 -5.08
C LEU A 282 -12.53 4.58 -5.84
N GLY A 283 -12.27 3.92 -6.97
CA GLY A 283 -13.30 3.29 -7.80
C GLY A 283 -13.87 1.99 -7.24
N ASN A 284 -13.35 1.47 -6.12
CA ASN A 284 -13.81 0.20 -5.52
C ASN A 284 -14.11 0.38 -4.02
N PRO A 285 -15.00 1.32 -3.65
CA PRO A 285 -15.22 1.70 -2.25
C PRO A 285 -15.93 0.63 -1.41
N ARG A 286 -16.45 -0.44 -2.03
CA ARG A 286 -17.13 -1.53 -1.32
C ARG A 286 -16.14 -2.51 -0.69
N GLU A 287 -15.01 -2.79 -1.32
CA GLU A 287 -14.03 -3.77 -0.83
C GLU A 287 -12.66 -3.15 -0.49
N CYS A 288 -12.30 -2.03 -1.12
CA CYS A 288 -10.99 -1.41 -0.92
C CYS A 288 -10.97 -0.52 0.34
N LEU A 289 -10.14 -0.90 1.32
CA LEU A 289 -10.00 -0.20 2.60
C LEU A 289 -9.07 1.03 2.53
N GLY A 290 -8.45 1.27 1.37
CA GLY A 290 -7.52 2.36 1.12
C GLY A 290 -6.17 1.88 0.59
N SER A 291 -5.12 2.67 0.81
CA SER A 291 -3.82 2.38 0.21
C SER A 291 -2.61 3.06 0.86
N TYR A 292 -1.41 2.56 0.56
CA TYR A 292 -0.12 3.16 0.91
C TYR A 292 0.77 3.40 -0.31
N ALA A 293 1.12 4.66 -0.57
CA ALA A 293 2.02 5.02 -1.66
C ALA A 293 3.47 4.64 -1.31
N PHE A 294 4.18 3.97 -2.24
CA PHE A 294 5.52 3.45 -2.04
C PHE A 294 6.51 4.08 -3.04
N TYR A 295 7.72 4.48 -2.64
CA TYR A 295 8.29 4.55 -1.29
C TYR A 295 8.23 5.99 -0.76
N TRP A 296 7.55 6.22 0.36
CA TRP A 296 7.50 7.53 1.01
C TRP A 296 8.83 7.89 1.68
N GLY A 297 9.73 8.42 0.86
CA GLY A 297 11.10 8.77 1.21
C GLY A 297 12.02 8.63 0.01
N ASN A 298 13.31 8.37 0.27
CA ASN A 298 14.28 7.98 -0.74
C ASN A 298 14.86 6.58 -0.46
N LYS A 299 14.87 5.70 -1.46
CA LYS A 299 15.48 4.37 -1.36
C LYS A 299 16.00 3.94 -2.72
N PHE A 300 17.21 3.39 -2.78
CA PHE A 300 17.67 2.73 -3.99
C PHE A 300 16.90 1.42 -4.21
N GLU A 301 16.23 1.32 -5.34
CA GLU A 301 15.58 0.09 -5.76
C GLU A 301 15.57 0.00 -7.29
N TYR A 302 16.45 -0.83 -7.84
CA TYR A 302 16.81 -0.90 -9.26
C TYR A 302 17.46 0.39 -9.82
N THR A 303 16.97 1.57 -9.46
CA THR A 303 17.68 2.85 -9.61
C THR A 303 17.48 3.70 -8.35
N ALA A 304 18.27 4.77 -8.20
CA ALA A 304 18.13 5.71 -7.07
C ALA A 304 16.76 6.44 -7.03
N THR A 305 16.01 6.40 -8.13
CA THR A 305 14.77 7.17 -8.31
C THR A 305 13.54 6.32 -8.52
N TRP A 306 13.66 4.99 -8.69
CA TRP A 306 12.58 4.17 -9.26
C TRP A 306 11.26 4.33 -8.51
N PHE A 307 11.27 4.03 -7.20
CA PHE A 307 10.11 4.15 -6.32
C PHE A 307 10.20 5.33 -5.35
N SER A 308 11.34 6.01 -5.24
CA SER A 308 11.52 7.16 -4.35
C SER A 308 10.56 8.29 -4.69
N LEU A 309 9.78 8.74 -3.71
CA LEU A 309 8.89 9.90 -3.84
C LEU A 309 9.61 11.23 -3.54
N PHE A 310 10.77 11.14 -2.88
CA PHE A 310 11.66 12.26 -2.58
C PHE A 310 13.05 12.02 -3.15
N THR A 311 13.76 13.10 -3.43
CA THR A 311 15.20 13.06 -3.69
C THR A 311 15.97 12.76 -2.39
N PRO A 312 17.25 12.37 -2.45
CA PRO A 312 18.09 12.20 -1.26
C PRO A 312 18.21 13.49 -0.42
N THR A 313 18.02 14.65 -1.04
CA THR A 313 18.05 15.97 -0.40
C THR A 313 16.69 16.43 0.11
N GLY A 314 15.64 15.61 -0.06
CA GLY A 314 14.32 15.82 0.52
C GLY A 314 13.36 16.68 -0.30
N GLU A 315 13.69 17.03 -1.55
CA GLU A 315 12.72 17.65 -2.46
C GLU A 315 11.66 16.64 -2.88
N LYS A 316 10.38 17.07 -2.92
CA LYS A 316 9.27 16.21 -3.32
C LYS A 316 9.18 16.08 -4.84
N THR A 317 8.61 14.98 -5.32
CA THR A 317 8.34 14.76 -6.74
C THR A 317 6.87 14.96 -7.11
N ALA A 318 6.56 15.05 -8.40
CA ALA A 318 5.20 15.21 -8.91
C ALA A 318 4.20 14.15 -8.42
N THR A 319 4.69 12.96 -8.01
CA THR A 319 3.84 11.93 -7.42
C THR A 319 3.28 12.36 -6.06
N VAL A 320 4.07 13.08 -5.25
CA VAL A 320 3.62 13.66 -3.97
C VAL A 320 2.53 14.71 -4.22
N ASP A 321 2.69 15.54 -5.25
CA ASP A 321 1.69 16.55 -5.62
C ASP A 321 0.36 15.90 -6.02
N ALA A 322 0.44 14.84 -6.82
CA ALA A 322 -0.72 14.08 -7.24
C ALA A 322 -1.43 13.43 -6.03
N LEU A 323 -0.66 12.85 -5.10
CA LEU A 323 -1.22 12.25 -3.89
C LEU A 323 -1.87 13.30 -2.99
N GLN A 324 -1.24 14.46 -2.82
CA GLN A 324 -1.82 15.56 -2.05
C GLN A 324 -3.19 15.95 -2.61
N GLU A 325 -3.27 16.24 -3.91
CA GLU A 325 -4.54 16.58 -4.55
C GLU A 325 -5.59 15.47 -4.38
N LEU A 326 -5.19 14.20 -4.50
CA LEU A 326 -6.09 13.06 -4.33
C LEU A 326 -6.58 12.88 -2.89
N TRP A 327 -5.78 13.30 -1.90
CA TRP A 327 -6.09 13.12 -0.49
C TRP A 327 -6.83 14.30 0.13
N THR A 328 -6.51 15.53 -0.29
CA THR A 328 -7.08 16.79 0.24
C THR A 328 -8.13 17.39 -0.68
N GLY A 329 -8.13 17.04 -1.97
CA GLY A 329 -8.93 17.69 -3.01
C GLY A 329 -8.25 18.93 -3.62
N THR A 330 -7.06 19.32 -3.14
CA THR A 330 -6.34 20.51 -3.62
C THR A 330 -4.85 20.21 -3.87
N PRO A 331 -4.29 20.63 -5.01
CA PRO A 331 -2.86 20.45 -5.27
C PRO A 331 -2.01 21.33 -4.32
N PRO A 332 -0.70 21.04 -4.17
CA PRO A 332 0.20 21.95 -3.49
C PRO A 332 0.33 23.28 -4.23
N ILE A 333 0.69 24.33 -3.49
CA ILE A 333 0.94 25.67 -4.04
C ILE A 333 2.16 25.69 -4.95
N ASN A 334 3.21 24.97 -4.57
CA ASN A 334 4.41 24.77 -5.38
C ASN A 334 4.33 23.38 -6.01
N LEU A 335 4.09 23.29 -7.32
CA LEU A 335 4.10 22.04 -8.05
C LEU A 335 5.54 21.62 -8.36
N SER A 336 5.73 20.32 -8.60
CA SER A 336 7.02 19.80 -9.01
C SER A 336 7.25 20.05 -10.50
N PRO A 337 8.51 20.25 -10.94
CA PRO A 337 8.81 20.39 -12.36
C PRO A 337 8.29 19.21 -13.18
N GLU A 338 7.97 19.48 -14.43
CA GLU A 338 7.51 18.48 -15.38
C GLU A 338 8.63 18.11 -16.34
N ILE A 339 8.86 16.79 -16.55
CA ILE A 339 9.78 16.28 -17.56
C ILE A 339 8.98 15.49 -18.59
N GLN A 340 9.09 15.93 -19.85
CA GLN A 340 8.54 15.22 -20.99
C GLN A 340 9.48 14.08 -21.41
N GLU A 341 10.74 14.41 -21.69
CA GLU A 341 11.72 13.45 -22.22
C GLU A 341 13.18 13.93 -22.11
N ILE A 342 14.10 12.98 -22.28
CA ILE A 342 15.51 13.25 -22.57
C ILE A 342 15.70 13.13 -24.08
N ARG A 343 16.34 14.13 -24.68
CA ARG A 343 16.66 14.18 -26.12
C ARG A 343 18.15 14.08 -26.38
N ARG A 344 18.48 13.51 -27.54
CA ARG A 344 19.79 13.61 -28.19
C ARG A 344 19.58 14.06 -29.63
N ASN A 345 20.29 15.11 -30.05
CA ASN A 345 20.16 15.69 -31.40
C ASN A 345 18.70 16.02 -31.78
N GLY A 346 17.92 16.58 -30.85
CA GLY A 346 16.54 16.99 -31.08
C GLY A 346 15.51 15.86 -31.15
N ARG A 347 15.90 14.61 -30.89
CA ARG A 347 15.00 13.44 -30.90
C ARG A 347 14.97 12.77 -29.52
N LEU A 348 13.86 12.12 -29.18
CA LEU A 348 13.74 11.27 -27.99
C LEU A 348 14.91 10.27 -27.96
N ALA A 349 15.68 10.30 -26.88
CA ALA A 349 16.73 9.34 -26.65
C ALA A 349 16.12 8.06 -26.06
N TYR A 350 16.35 6.92 -26.71
CA TYR A 350 15.86 5.64 -26.24
C TYR A 350 16.73 4.49 -26.76
N SER A 351 17.14 3.60 -25.86
CA SER A 351 17.97 2.44 -26.21
C SER A 351 19.25 2.83 -26.98
N GLU A 352 19.88 3.93 -26.56
CA GLU A 352 21.07 4.50 -27.20
C GLU A 352 22.26 3.54 -27.15
N GLN A 353 22.97 3.42 -28.28
CA GLN A 353 24.20 2.64 -28.41
C GLN A 353 25.31 3.59 -28.82
N LEU A 354 26.27 3.80 -27.92
CA LEU A 354 27.26 4.87 -27.98
C LEU A 354 28.67 4.28 -28.05
N ARG A 355 29.59 4.98 -28.70
CA ARG A 355 30.99 4.57 -28.77
C ARG A 355 31.69 4.78 -27.43
N PRO A 356 32.70 3.96 -27.08
CA PRO A 356 33.52 4.20 -25.89
C PRO A 356 34.32 5.51 -26.01
N ASN A 357 34.54 6.18 -24.87
CA ASN A 357 35.36 7.38 -24.77
C ASN A 357 34.95 8.52 -25.74
N ALA A 358 33.65 8.65 -26.01
CA ALA A 358 33.12 9.61 -26.96
C ALA A 358 32.15 10.59 -26.28
N GLU A 359 32.03 11.79 -26.85
CA GLU A 359 31.19 12.86 -26.33
C GLU A 359 29.83 12.93 -27.01
N TYR A 360 28.79 13.09 -26.22
CA TYR A 360 27.41 13.18 -26.68
C TYR A 360 26.64 14.27 -25.93
N GLY A 361 25.94 15.12 -26.67
CA GLY A 361 25.06 16.14 -26.10
C GLY A 361 23.66 15.61 -25.81
N PHE A 362 23.18 15.80 -24.59
CA PHE A 362 21.80 15.48 -24.19
C PHE A 362 21.09 16.73 -23.65
N GLU A 363 19.76 16.73 -23.77
CA GLU A 363 18.89 17.81 -23.31
C GLU A 363 17.66 17.21 -22.62
N LEU A 364 17.30 17.77 -21.48
CA LEU A 364 16.00 17.54 -20.84
C LEU A 364 14.97 18.52 -21.40
N VAL A 365 13.84 17.99 -21.85
CA VAL A 365 12.64 18.80 -22.12
C VAL A 365 11.83 18.85 -20.83
N ALA A 366 11.97 19.97 -20.11
CA ALA A 366 11.32 20.18 -18.83
C ALA A 366 10.78 21.61 -18.69
N SER A 367 9.74 21.76 -17.88
CA SER A 367 9.10 23.03 -17.54
C SER A 367 8.69 23.04 -16.09
N ASP A 368 8.57 24.24 -15.53
CA ASP A 368 8.07 24.44 -14.18
C ASP A 368 6.67 25.06 -14.26
N PRO A 369 5.64 24.52 -13.58
CA PRO A 369 4.28 25.05 -13.67
C PRO A 369 4.18 26.52 -13.19
N GLU A 370 5.00 26.90 -12.22
CA GLU A 370 5.09 28.24 -11.65
C GLU A 370 6.09 29.14 -12.40
N ASN A 371 6.78 28.60 -13.41
CA ASN A 371 7.86 29.24 -14.17
C ASN A 371 9.10 29.57 -13.33
N ASP A 372 9.37 28.80 -12.26
CA ASP A 372 10.63 28.89 -11.54
C ASP A 372 11.83 28.47 -12.41
N LEU A 373 13.00 29.00 -12.07
CA LEU A 373 14.24 28.69 -12.79
C LEU A 373 14.67 27.25 -12.49
N LEU A 374 14.71 26.42 -13.54
CA LEU A 374 15.11 25.02 -13.40
C LEU A 374 16.62 24.80 -13.52
N GLN A 375 17.16 24.00 -12.59
CA GLN A 375 18.53 23.52 -12.64
C GLN A 375 18.59 22.00 -12.66
N ALA A 376 19.26 21.43 -13.68
CA ALA A 376 19.47 19.99 -13.77
C ALA A 376 20.85 19.58 -13.24
N THR A 377 20.86 18.51 -12.45
CA THR A 377 22.04 17.75 -12.07
C THR A 377 22.02 16.41 -12.81
N TRP A 378 23.18 15.97 -13.29
CA TRP A 378 23.32 14.79 -14.14
C TRP A 378 24.34 13.84 -13.53
N GLN A 379 24.12 12.54 -13.70
CA GLN A 379 25.05 11.50 -13.26
C GLN A 379 25.00 10.31 -14.20
N VAL A 380 26.13 9.60 -14.31
CA VAL A 380 26.21 8.32 -15.01
C VAL A 380 26.55 7.26 -13.99
N ALA A 381 25.84 6.13 -14.01
CA ALA A 381 26.18 4.96 -13.22
C ALA A 381 26.16 3.71 -14.10
N PRO A 382 26.85 2.62 -13.72
CA PRO A 382 26.63 1.31 -14.32
C PRO A 382 25.15 0.91 -14.22
N GLU A 383 24.64 0.18 -15.21
CA GLU A 383 23.32 -0.42 -15.12
C GLU A 383 23.31 -1.53 -14.06
N VAL A 384 22.21 -1.65 -13.30
CA VAL A 384 22.06 -2.72 -12.30
C VAL A 384 22.11 -4.08 -12.98
N LYS A 385 22.92 -4.97 -12.43
CA LYS A 385 22.93 -6.40 -12.78
C LYS A 385 22.06 -7.13 -11.78
N PHE A 386 20.99 -7.77 -12.22
CA PHE A 386 20.06 -8.51 -11.33
C PHE A 386 20.74 -9.54 -10.43
N GLU A 387 21.89 -10.07 -10.83
CA GLU A 387 22.69 -11.05 -10.08
C GLU A 387 23.52 -10.44 -8.93
N LYS A 388 23.62 -9.11 -8.84
CA LYS A 388 24.36 -8.41 -7.79
C LYS A 388 23.44 -7.43 -7.07
N GLU A 389 23.14 -7.74 -5.81
CA GLU A 389 22.50 -6.79 -4.90
C GLU A 389 23.47 -5.62 -4.62
N GLY A 390 22.94 -4.39 -4.63
CA GLY A 390 23.69 -3.21 -4.24
C GLY A 390 23.39 -1.97 -5.09
N GLU A 391 23.57 -0.80 -4.48
CA GLU A 391 23.44 0.48 -5.16
C GLU A 391 24.56 0.65 -6.20
N THR A 392 24.24 1.28 -7.33
CA THR A 392 25.24 1.60 -8.34
C THR A 392 25.92 2.91 -8.00
N VAL A 393 27.26 2.89 -7.96
CA VAL A 393 28.06 4.08 -7.68
C VAL A 393 28.18 4.92 -8.96
N PRO A 394 27.87 6.23 -8.92
CA PRO A 394 28.12 7.12 -10.05
C PRO A 394 29.59 7.14 -10.49
N ILE A 395 29.81 7.20 -11.80
CA ILE A 395 31.13 7.29 -12.42
C ILE A 395 31.50 8.77 -12.52
N GLU A 396 32.62 9.13 -11.91
CA GLU A 396 33.16 10.49 -11.94
C GLU A 396 33.60 10.88 -13.36
N HIS A 397 33.63 12.18 -13.64
CA HIS A 397 34.12 12.77 -14.89
C HIS A 397 33.41 12.33 -16.18
N CYS A 398 32.30 11.59 -16.11
CA CYS A 398 31.43 11.35 -17.25
C CYS A 398 30.64 12.60 -17.67
N ILE A 399 30.42 13.55 -16.75
CA ILE A 399 29.73 14.80 -17.05
C ILE A 399 30.78 15.89 -17.31
N LEU A 400 31.04 16.21 -18.59
CA LEU A 400 32.07 17.20 -18.96
C LEU A 400 31.57 18.64 -18.79
N LYS A 401 30.30 18.87 -19.11
CA LYS A 401 29.67 20.19 -19.03
C LYS A 401 28.18 20.03 -18.79
N ALA A 402 27.63 20.75 -17.83
CA ALA A 402 26.20 20.88 -17.63
C ALA A 402 25.83 22.38 -17.55
N ARG A 403 24.79 22.79 -18.27
CA ARG A 403 24.25 24.16 -18.19
C ARG A 403 22.74 24.13 -18.38
N GLY A 404 22.01 24.62 -17.38
CA GLY A 404 20.54 24.55 -17.36
C GLY A 404 20.08 23.11 -17.49
N LEU A 405 19.35 22.81 -18.57
CA LEU A 405 18.80 21.48 -18.88
C LEU A 405 19.64 20.68 -19.89
N LYS A 406 20.85 21.13 -20.23
CA LYS A 406 21.72 20.49 -21.23
C LYS A 406 22.98 19.93 -20.59
N VAL A 407 23.47 18.81 -21.14
CA VAL A 407 24.68 18.14 -20.69
C VAL A 407 25.52 17.62 -21.85
N ILE A 408 26.85 17.66 -21.69
CA ILE A 408 27.81 16.93 -22.52
C ILE A 408 28.29 15.73 -21.70
N LEU A 409 27.86 14.55 -22.13
CA LEU A 409 28.26 13.25 -21.59
C LEU A 409 29.52 12.77 -22.30
N LYS A 410 30.54 12.35 -21.54
CA LYS A 410 31.63 11.49 -21.99
C LYS A 410 31.34 10.05 -21.57
N THR A 411 31.21 9.16 -22.55
CA THR A 411 30.93 7.74 -22.28
C THR A 411 32.14 7.06 -21.61
N PRO A 412 31.90 6.10 -20.70
CA PRO A 412 32.98 5.28 -20.15
C PRO A 412 33.78 4.55 -21.24
N GLU A 413 35.07 4.30 -20.98
CA GLU A 413 35.91 3.49 -21.87
C GLU A 413 35.51 2.01 -21.87
N LYS A 414 35.08 1.52 -20.71
CA LYS A 414 34.65 0.14 -20.54
C LYS A 414 33.33 -0.11 -21.26
N ILE A 415 33.33 -1.07 -22.19
CA ILE A 415 32.11 -1.58 -22.84
C ILE A 415 31.15 -2.12 -21.78
N GLY A 416 29.87 -1.78 -21.90
CA GLY A 416 28.85 -2.19 -20.95
C GLY A 416 27.60 -1.32 -20.96
N ALA A 417 26.60 -1.75 -20.18
CA ALA A 417 25.37 -1.00 -19.97
C ALA A 417 25.53 0.01 -18.83
N TYR A 418 25.03 1.22 -19.06
CA TYR A 418 25.09 2.35 -18.15
C TYR A 418 23.76 3.09 -18.16
N ARG A 419 23.57 3.99 -17.20
CA ARG A 419 22.39 4.84 -17.09
C ARG A 419 22.80 6.28 -16.86
N LEU A 420 22.30 7.17 -17.71
CA LEU A 420 22.34 8.62 -17.52
C LEU A 420 21.09 9.02 -16.73
N SER A 421 21.25 9.54 -15.53
CA SER A 421 20.16 10.03 -14.69
C SER A 421 20.23 11.54 -14.55
N ALA A 422 19.07 12.18 -14.48
CA ALA A 422 18.95 13.61 -14.30
C ALA A 422 17.92 13.94 -13.20
N THR A 423 18.28 14.89 -12.34
CA THR A 423 17.38 15.49 -11.34
C THR A 423 17.30 16.99 -11.60
N VAL A 424 16.10 17.46 -11.91
CA VAL A 424 15.76 18.86 -12.14
C VAL A 424 15.14 19.43 -10.86
N ARG A 425 15.62 20.58 -10.38
CA ARG A 425 15.10 21.25 -9.17
C ARG A 425 14.58 22.63 -9.51
N ASP A 426 13.53 23.04 -8.82
CA ASP A 426 12.89 24.37 -8.87
C ASP A 426 13.56 25.39 -7.92
N GLY A 427 14.32 24.91 -6.92
CA GLY A 427 14.84 25.74 -5.83
C GLY A 427 13.79 26.15 -4.78
N LYS A 428 12.58 25.60 -4.86
CA LYS A 428 11.42 25.79 -3.96
C LYS A 428 11.00 24.51 -3.24
N GLY A 429 11.83 23.47 -3.30
CA GLY A 429 11.65 22.23 -2.55
C GLY A 429 10.96 21.13 -3.35
N SER A 430 10.83 21.27 -4.67
CA SER A 430 10.37 20.20 -5.56
C SER A 430 11.43 19.82 -6.59
N ALA A 431 11.30 18.61 -7.09
CA ALA A 431 12.19 18.05 -8.08
C ALA A 431 11.48 17.14 -9.06
N ALA A 432 12.10 16.98 -10.22
CA ALA A 432 11.71 16.03 -11.23
C ALA A 432 12.88 15.14 -11.63
N THR A 433 12.61 13.88 -11.96
CA THR A 433 13.64 12.88 -12.25
C THR A 433 13.37 12.20 -13.58
N ALA A 434 14.42 11.96 -14.34
CA ALA A 434 14.38 11.10 -15.52
C ALA A 434 15.68 10.31 -15.63
N SER A 435 15.61 9.13 -16.25
CA SER A 435 16.80 8.33 -16.52
C SER A 435 16.73 7.68 -17.90
N LEU A 436 17.90 7.49 -18.50
CA LEU A 436 18.09 6.92 -19.83
C LEU A 436 19.14 5.80 -19.74
N PRO A 437 18.76 4.52 -19.89
CA PRO A 437 19.72 3.46 -20.10
C PRO A 437 20.39 3.62 -21.47
N PHE A 438 21.71 3.43 -21.54
CA PHE A 438 22.50 3.40 -22.77
C PHE A 438 23.55 2.27 -22.73
N LEU A 439 23.99 1.83 -23.90
CA LEU A 439 25.01 0.79 -24.07
C LEU A 439 26.26 1.40 -24.69
N VAL A 440 27.41 1.25 -24.06
CA VAL A 440 28.71 1.53 -24.68
C VAL A 440 29.17 0.29 -25.43
N LYS A 441 29.41 0.41 -26.74
CA LYS A 441 29.87 -0.70 -27.59
C LYS A 441 30.64 -0.25 -28.82
#